data_AF-M0NK36-F1
#
_entry.id   AF-M0NK36-F1
#
_cell.length_a   1.000
_cell.length_b   1.000
_cell.length_c   1.000
_cell.angle_alpha   90.00
_cell.angle_beta   90.00
_cell.angle_gamma   90.00
#
_symmetry.space_group_name_H-M   'P 1'
#
loop_
_entity.id
_entity.type
_entity.pdbx_description
1 polymer ?
#
loop_
_entity_poly.entity_id
_entity_poly.type
_entity_poly.pdbx_seq_one_letter_code
_entity_poly.pdbx_strand_id
1 'polypeptide(L)' 'MTVQAGPGDVTGNGDAATDPDGDGIYEDVNGDGSVTVTDVQALFAAVSEGSIQSDETAFDYNGDGAVTVTDVQALFSQIV' A
#
# COMPACT_ATOMS: atom_id res chain seq x y z
N MET A 1 21.94 8.92 -1.40
CA MET A 1 20.51 8.63 -1.35
C MET A 1 20.39 7.18 -0.98
N THR A 2 19.93 6.87 0.23
CA THR A 2 19.50 5.52 0.56
C THR A 2 18.22 5.30 -0.24
N VAL A 3 18.28 4.45 -1.26
CA VAL A 3 17.05 3.87 -1.81
C VAL A 3 16.42 3.10 -0.66
N GLN A 4 15.32 3.62 -0.10
CA GLN A 4 14.50 2.81 0.80
C GLN A 4 14.07 1.61 -0.03
N ALA A 5 14.40 0.40 0.43
CA ALA A 5 13.84 -0.78 -0.19
C ALA A 5 12.33 -0.66 0.00
N GLY A 6 11.57 -0.66 -1.10
CA GLY A 6 10.12 -0.64 -1.04
C GLY A 6 9.57 -1.85 -0.29
N PRO A 7 8.28 -1.85 0.06
CA PRO A 7 7.62 -2.91 0.82
C PRO A 7 7.68 -4.28 0.13
N GLY A 8 7.94 -4.32 -1.18
CA GLY A 8 8.04 -5.56 -1.95
C GLY A 8 6.68 -6.06 -2.39
N ASP A 9 6.60 -7.35 -2.72
CA ASP A 9 5.33 -8.00 -3.08
C ASP A 9 4.55 -8.37 -1.82
N VAL A 10 3.53 -7.56 -1.51
CA VAL A 10 2.65 -7.75 -0.36
C VAL A 10 1.41 -8.59 -0.69
N THR A 11 1.21 -8.95 -1.96
CA THR A 11 0.03 -9.68 -2.43
C THR A 11 0.34 -11.13 -2.81
N GLY A 12 1.63 -11.48 -2.96
CA GLY A 12 2.09 -12.79 -3.41
C GLY A 12 1.87 -13.04 -4.91
N ASN A 13 1.59 -12.00 -5.70
CA ASN A 13 1.32 -12.10 -7.14
C ASN A 13 2.61 -12.09 -8.01
N GLY A 14 3.77 -11.79 -7.42
CA GLY A 14 5.06 -11.68 -8.10
C GLY A 14 5.46 -10.25 -8.48
N ASP A 15 4.59 -9.27 -8.24
CA ASP A 15 4.82 -7.85 -8.53
C ASP A 15 4.96 -7.07 -7.21
N ALA A 16 5.99 -6.23 -7.14
CA ALA A 16 6.24 -5.42 -5.95
C ALA A 16 5.39 -4.15 -5.98
N ALA A 17 4.88 -3.73 -4.83
CA ALA A 17 4.17 -2.46 -4.74
C ALA A 17 5.08 -1.30 -5.15
N THR A 18 4.49 -0.29 -5.80
CA THR A 18 5.22 0.88 -6.30
C THR A 18 4.68 2.19 -5.74
N ASP A 19 5.52 3.22 -5.81
CA ASP A 19 5.26 4.60 -5.41
C ASP A 19 5.32 5.46 -6.69
N PRO A 20 4.17 5.73 -7.35
CA PRO A 20 4.14 6.42 -8.63
C PRO A 20 4.45 7.93 -8.54
N ASP A 21 4.26 8.56 -7.39
CA ASP A 21 4.42 10.01 -7.22
C ASP A 21 5.68 10.42 -6.42
N GLY A 22 6.34 9.45 -5.78
CA GLY A 22 7.63 9.57 -5.13
C GLY A 22 7.56 10.18 -3.73
N ASP A 23 6.41 10.16 -3.06
CA ASP A 23 6.24 10.74 -1.72
C ASP A 23 6.62 9.78 -0.58
N GLY A 24 6.87 8.51 -0.90
CA GLY A 24 7.21 7.45 0.05
C GLY A 24 6.03 6.61 0.54
N ILE A 25 4.82 6.92 0.10
CA ILE A 25 3.60 6.13 0.23
C ILE A 25 3.39 5.33 -1.07
N TYR A 26 2.88 4.10 -0.96
CA TYR A 26 2.86 3.14 -2.07
C TYR A 26 1.43 2.81 -2.47
N GLU A 27 0.82 3.64 -3.33
CA GLU A 27 -0.58 3.51 -3.74
C GLU A 27 -0.83 2.36 -4.74
N ASP A 28 0.19 1.96 -5.50
CA ASP A 28 0.15 0.83 -6.42
C ASP A 28 0.50 -0.45 -5.65
N VAL A 29 -0.46 -0.90 -4.83
CA VAL A 29 -0.29 -2.00 -3.86
C VAL A 29 -0.12 -3.34 -4.57
N ASN A 30 -0.79 -3.53 -5.71
CA ASN A 30 -0.70 -4.78 -6.47
C ASN A 30 0.47 -4.79 -7.50
N GLY A 31 1.16 -3.66 -7.68
CA GLY A 31 2.31 -3.54 -8.57
C GLY A 31 1.96 -3.63 -10.06
N ASP A 32 0.71 -3.42 -10.45
CA ASP A 32 0.27 -3.52 -11.85
C ASP A 32 0.56 -2.25 -12.67
N GLY A 33 1.09 -1.21 -12.02
CA GLY A 33 1.47 0.06 -12.61
C GLY A 33 0.31 1.04 -12.76
N SER A 34 -0.86 0.76 -12.16
CA SER A 34 -2.03 1.64 -12.14
C SER A 34 -2.63 1.74 -10.75
N VAL A 35 -2.78 2.96 -10.23
CA VAL A 35 -3.48 3.19 -8.96
C VAL A 35 -5.00 3.18 -9.18
N THR A 36 -5.66 2.10 -8.79
CA THR A 36 -7.12 1.91 -8.96
C THR A 36 -7.77 1.21 -7.77
N VAL A 37 -9.08 0.92 -7.88
CA VAL A 37 -9.83 0.21 -6.83
C VAL A 37 -9.30 -1.21 -6.57
N THR A 38 -8.52 -1.79 -7.48
CA THR A 38 -7.87 -3.09 -7.25
C THR A 38 -6.79 -3.01 -6.18
N ASP A 39 -6.12 -1.87 -6.02
CA ASP A 39 -5.14 -1.64 -4.95
C ASP A 39 -5.80 -1.55 -3.58
N VAL A 40 -6.98 -0.92 -3.52
CA VAL A 40 -7.81 -0.90 -2.30
C VAL A 40 -8.17 -2.32 -1.87
N GLN A 41 -8.53 -3.17 -2.84
CA GLN A 41 -8.85 -4.59 -2.56
C GLN A 41 -7.61 -5.37 -2.13
N ALA A 42 -6.46 -5.14 -2.77
CA ALA A 42 -5.19 -5.75 -2.43
C ALA A 42 -4.75 -5.35 -1.01
N LEU A 43 -4.83 -4.08 -0.65
CA LEU A 43 -4.52 -3.58 0.68
C LEU A 43 -5.43 -4.18 1.75
N PHE A 44 -6.73 -4.26 1.48
CA PHE A 44 -7.68 -4.89 2.40
C PHE A 44 -7.33 -6.37 2.67
N ALA A 45 -6.98 -7.12 1.61
CA ALA A 45 -6.56 -8.50 1.75
C ALA A 45 -5.26 -8.61 2.56
N ALA A 46 -4.23 -7.82 2.22
CA ALA A 46 -2.94 -7.84 2.87
C ALA A 46 -3.02 -7.46 4.37
N VAL A 47 -3.83 -6.47 4.74
CA VAL A 47 -4.12 -6.11 6.15
C VAL A 47 -4.88 -7.23 6.87
N SER A 48 -5.87 -7.84 6.20
CA SER A 48 -6.68 -8.91 6.81
C SER A 48 -5.91 -10.21 7.02
N GLU A 49 -4.98 -10.52 6.12
CA GLU A 49 -4.13 -11.72 6.15
C GLU A 49 -2.86 -11.52 7.00
N GLY A 50 -2.53 -10.27 7.34
CA GLY A 50 -1.32 -9.93 8.10
C GLY A 50 -0.04 -9.98 7.27
N SER A 51 -0.16 -9.81 5.95
CA SER A 51 0.97 -9.73 5.01
C SER A 51 1.73 -8.41 5.15
N ILE A 52 1.05 -7.35 5.60
CA ILE A 52 1.64 -6.04 5.92
C ILE A 52 1.78 -5.91 7.43
N GLN A 53 2.94 -5.45 7.89
CA GLN A 53 3.15 -5.15 9.30
C GLN A 53 2.52 -3.80 9.65
N SER A 54 1.92 -3.67 10.85
CA SER A 54 1.26 -2.42 11.25
C SER A 54 2.18 -1.19 11.26
N ASP A 55 3.48 -1.38 11.50
CA ASP A 55 4.47 -0.29 11.54
C ASP A 55 5.02 0.07 10.15
N GLU A 56 4.47 -0.51 9.08
CA GLU A 56 4.94 -0.34 7.72
C GLU A 56 4.37 0.95 7.11
N THR A 57 5.02 2.07 7.42
CA THR A 57 4.56 3.43 7.05
C THR A 57 4.39 3.67 5.54
N ALA A 58 4.86 2.75 4.69
CA ALA A 58 4.64 2.79 3.25
C ALA A 58 3.16 2.70 2.85
N PHE A 59 2.30 2.20 3.74
CA PHE A 59 0.85 2.06 3.52
C PHE A 59 0.01 2.83 4.56
N ASP A 60 0.61 3.79 5.28
CA ASP A 60 -0.06 4.66 6.26
C ASP A 60 -0.60 5.92 5.57
N TYR A 61 -1.69 5.76 4.81
CA TYR A 61 -2.27 6.85 4.00
C TYR A 61 -2.97 7.90 4.86
N ASN A 62 -3.37 7.55 6.09
CA ASN A 62 -4.04 8.47 7.00
C ASN A 62 -3.07 9.19 7.97
N GLY A 63 -1.82 8.73 8.06
CA GLY A 63 -0.75 9.31 8.87
C GLY A 63 -0.95 9.11 10.37
N ASP A 64 -1.70 8.08 10.80
CA ASP A 64 -1.97 7.80 12.20
C ASP A 64 -0.90 6.89 12.86
N GLY A 65 0.06 6.41 12.06
CA GLY A 65 1.19 5.61 12.49
C GLY A 65 0.90 4.11 12.56
N ALA A 66 -0.24 3.64 12.04
CA ALA A 66 -0.55 2.23 11.97
C ALA A 66 -1.31 1.86 10.68
N VAL A 67 -0.83 0.86 9.95
CA VAL A 67 -1.55 0.34 8.78
C VAL A 67 -2.73 -0.54 9.22
N THR A 68 -3.95 -0.05 9.01
CA THR A 68 -5.18 -0.76 9.37
C THR A 68 -6.29 -0.62 8.30
N VAL A 69 -7.52 -1.00 8.64
CA VAL A 69 -8.67 -0.83 7.74
C VAL A 69 -9.03 0.64 7.48
N THR A 70 -8.55 1.57 8.31
CA THR A 70 -8.74 3.01 8.06
C THR A 70 -7.89 3.50 6.89
N ASP A 71 -6.73 2.88 6.66
CA ASP A 71 -5.87 3.13 5.51
C ASP A 71 -6.49 2.65 4.20
N VAL A 72 -7.21 1.52 4.25
CA VAL A 72 -8.04 1.05 3.13
C VAL A 72 -9.09 2.11 2.74
N GLN A 73 -9.73 2.74 3.72
CA GLN A 73 -10.70 3.80 3.47
C GLN A 73 -10.04 5.08 2.96
N ALA A 74 -8.84 5.41 3.47
CA ALA A 74 -8.07 6.55 3.03
C ALA A 74 -7.65 6.40 1.56
N LEU A 75 -7.06 5.26 1.18
CA LEU A 75 -6.70 4.95 -0.20
C LEU A 75 -7.92 4.98 -1.12
N PHE A 76 -9.04 4.36 -0.72
CA PHE A 76 -10.28 4.44 -1.49
C PHE A 76 -10.73 5.89 -1.72
N SER A 77 -10.61 6.75 -0.70
CA SER A 77 -11.01 8.15 -0.79
C SER A 77 -10.11 8.99 -1.70
N GLN A 78 -8.88 8.55 -1.98
CA GLN A 78 -7.99 9.22 -2.92
C GLN A 78 -8.31 8.86 -4.38
N ILE A 79 -8.86 7.67 -4.61
CA ILE A 79 -9.17 7.15 -5.95
C ILE A 79 -10.52 7.66 -6.49
N VAL A 80 -11.46 7.99 -5.60
CA VAL A 80 -12.87 8.33 -5.96
C VAL A 80 -13.19 9.82 -5.96
#